data_AF-A0A7J6MQ14-F1
#
_entry.id   AF-A0A7J6MQ14-F1
#
_cell.length_a   1.000
_cell.length_b   1.000
_cell.length_c   1.000
_cell.angle_alpha   90.00
_cell.angle_beta   90.00
_cell.angle_gamma   90.00
#
_symmetry.space_group_name_H-M   'P 1'
#
loop_
_entity.id
_entity.type
_entity.pdbx_description
1 polymer ?
#
loop_
_entity_poly.entity_id
_entity_poly.type
_entity_poly.pdbx_seq_one_letter_code
_entity_poly.pdbx_strand_id
1 'polypeptide(L)'
;MVIFDDGSAITTVLHQGVIGFAGHKLEMKFRLIIGWSPEPGRETQEPVNSFGLAYRDAASNENILMQLFLKKIISEKTVSICAPSRPKTFTGKVILGSFKKEQCPTTFPKIVLPMESSGFFNTALLSLGLVSSKGQPFMQQVSDGLAIHDTGAYSIFLPKPYFEFLLNKITEIVKKDSGKDSYVKVKNGVWYIRKRGYDYFPRLAFALGEPTAHRTIYIPPSHYTHQCDGTWCALLLHHYNLPRILLGRPFFTTYFSSFAEAEDGRRTVTLAPYGKKEGQE
;
A
#
# COMPACT_ATOMS: atom_id res chain seq x y z
N MET A 1 -17.96 17.06 -7.70
CA MET A 1 -17.45 16.82 -6.33
C MET A 1 -16.92 15.40 -6.28
N VAL A 2 -15.77 15.18 -5.64
CA VAL A 2 -15.20 13.86 -5.33
C VAL A 2 -15.10 13.78 -3.82
N ILE A 3 -15.63 12.72 -3.22
CA ILE A 3 -15.56 12.45 -1.79
C ILE A 3 -14.55 11.32 -1.60
N PHE A 4 -13.57 11.54 -0.73
CA PHE A 4 -12.56 10.56 -0.36
C PHE A 4 -13.00 9.72 0.84
N ASP A 5 -12.32 8.58 1.01
CA ASP A 5 -12.64 7.61 2.06
C ASP A 5 -12.42 8.16 3.49
N ASP A 6 -11.65 9.23 3.64
CA ASP A 6 -11.41 9.94 4.91
C ASP A 6 -12.48 10.99 5.24
N GLY A 7 -13.52 11.11 4.40
CA GLY A 7 -14.59 12.09 4.54
C GLY A 7 -14.26 13.47 3.99
N SER A 8 -13.03 13.69 3.51
CA SER A 8 -12.69 14.90 2.79
C SER A 8 -13.37 14.92 1.42
N ALA A 9 -13.70 16.11 0.94
CA ALA A 9 -14.33 16.33 -0.35
C ALA A 9 -13.56 17.39 -1.12
N ILE A 10 -13.38 17.14 -2.42
CA ILE A 10 -12.85 18.14 -3.36
C ILE A 10 -13.89 18.47 -4.41
N THR A 11 -14.00 19.76 -4.71
CA THR A 11 -14.76 20.25 -5.85
C THR A 11 -13.80 20.42 -7.02
N THR A 12 -14.15 19.84 -8.16
CA THR A 12 -13.27 19.83 -9.32
C THR A 12 -14.00 20.29 -10.58
N VAL A 13 -13.31 21.00 -11.46
CA VAL A 13 -13.75 21.24 -12.85
C VAL A 13 -12.88 20.48 -13.83
N LEU A 14 -13.48 19.97 -14.91
CA LEU A 14 -12.74 19.32 -15.97
C LEU A 14 -12.06 20.39 -16.83
N HIS A 15 -10.77 20.22 -17.08
CA HIS A 15 -9.96 21.11 -17.90
C HIS A 15 -9.19 20.30 -18.93
N GLN A 16 -8.93 20.88 -20.10
CA GLN A 16 -8.08 20.31 -21.13
C GLN A 16 -6.84 21.19 -21.28
N GLY A 17 -5.66 20.58 -21.24
CA GLY A 17 -4.41 21.32 -21.35
C GLY A 17 -3.23 20.41 -21.58
N VAL A 18 -2.03 21.01 -21.57
CA VAL A 18 -0.76 20.31 -21.78
C VAL A 18 -0.05 20.13 -20.45
N ILE A 19 0.22 18.88 -20.09
CA ILE A 19 1.01 18.51 -18.92
C ILE A 19 2.41 18.11 -19.37
N GLY A 20 3.43 18.69 -18.72
CA GLY A 20 4.82 18.23 -18.85
C GLY A 20 5.06 17.02 -17.95
N PHE A 21 5.43 15.87 -18.53
CA PHE A 21 5.72 14.65 -17.78
C PHE A 21 7.02 14.01 -18.28
N ALA A 22 8.02 13.91 -17.39
CA ALA A 22 9.33 13.33 -17.69
C ALA A 22 9.99 13.85 -18.99
N GLY A 23 9.87 15.16 -19.26
CA GLY A 23 10.41 15.79 -20.48
C GLY A 23 9.50 15.73 -21.71
N HIS A 24 8.36 15.03 -21.63
CA HIS A 24 7.36 14.97 -22.70
C HIS A 24 6.20 15.95 -22.44
N LYS A 25 5.57 16.42 -23.51
CA LYS A 25 4.34 17.22 -23.46
C LYS A 25 3.14 16.34 -23.81
N LEU A 26 2.17 16.26 -22.90
CA LEU A 26 0.98 15.45 -23.03
C LEU A 26 -0.25 16.35 -23.03
N GLU A 27 -0.95 16.43 -24.16
CA GLU A 27 -2.26 17.04 -24.19
C GLU A 27 -3.29 16.06 -23.63
N MET A 28 -3.95 16.42 -22.53
CA MET A 28 -4.90 15.55 -21.85
C MET A 28 -5.95 16.34 -21.05
N LYS A 29 -7.04 15.66 -20.69
CA LYS A 29 -8.03 16.17 -19.75
C LYS A 29 -7.62 15.86 -18.32
N PHE A 30 -7.73 16.84 -17.44
CA PHE A 30 -7.46 16.70 -16.01
C PHE A 30 -8.46 17.50 -15.18
N ARG A 31 -8.50 17.23 -13.88
CA ARG A 31 -9.44 17.87 -12.94
C ARG A 31 -8.70 18.94 -12.15
N LEU A 32 -9.12 20.20 -12.29
CA LEU A 32 -8.63 21.30 -11.46
C LEU A 32 -9.44 21.33 -10.16
N ILE A 33 -8.76 21.33 -9.02
CA ILE A 33 -9.40 21.50 -7.71
C ILE A 33 -9.75 22.97 -7.53
N ILE A 34 -11.02 23.26 -7.31
CA ILE A 34 -11.55 24.63 -7.09
C ILE A 34 -12.16 24.80 -5.69
N GLY A 35 -12.13 23.75 -4.87
CA GLY A 35 -12.56 23.80 -3.47
C GLY A 35 -12.24 22.50 -2.74
N TRP A 36 -12.04 22.59 -1.43
CA TRP A 36 -11.75 21.47 -0.54
C TRP A 36 -12.57 21.61 0.75
N SER A 37 -13.09 20.51 1.28
CA SER A 37 -13.85 20.49 2.54
C SER A 37 -13.55 19.22 3.35
N PRO A 38 -13.12 19.31 4.62
CA PRO A 38 -12.61 20.53 5.25
C PRO A 38 -11.37 21.04 4.49
N GLU A 39 -11.07 22.33 4.59
CA GLU A 39 -9.82 22.84 4.03
C GLU A 39 -8.64 22.10 4.69
N PRO A 40 -7.69 21.58 3.89
CA PRO A 40 -6.50 20.96 4.46
C PRO A 40 -5.77 22.01 5.31
N GLY A 41 -5.33 21.60 6.50
CA GLY A 41 -4.49 22.45 7.34
C GLY A 41 -3.26 22.94 6.56
N ARG A 42 -2.69 24.09 6.95
CA ARG A 42 -1.52 24.67 6.26
C ARG A 42 -0.32 23.72 6.15
N GLU A 43 -0.24 22.71 7.02
CA GLU A 43 0.82 21.69 7.03
C GLU A 43 0.54 20.47 6.12
N THR A 44 -0.67 20.33 5.56
CA THR A 44 -1.08 19.21 4.69
C THR A 44 -1.17 19.60 3.21
N GLN A 45 -0.58 20.73 2.80
CA GLN A 45 -0.67 21.27 1.43
C GLN A 45 0.07 20.45 0.36
N GLU A 46 0.82 19.42 0.74
CA GLU A 46 1.51 18.55 -0.21
C GLU A 46 0.85 17.16 -0.26
N PRO A 47 0.56 16.62 -1.46
CA PRO A 47 0.94 17.12 -2.78
C PRO A 47 -0.11 18.04 -3.43
N VAL A 48 0.36 19.10 -4.09
CA VAL A 48 -0.46 20.06 -4.88
C VAL A 48 -1.16 19.38 -6.07
N ASN A 49 -0.65 18.23 -6.52
CA ASN A 49 -1.17 17.47 -7.67
C ASN A 49 -1.16 15.97 -7.38
N SER A 50 -2.16 15.24 -7.88
CA SER A 50 -2.23 13.78 -7.81
C SER A 50 -2.42 13.17 -9.20
N PHE A 51 -1.68 12.11 -9.51
CA PHE A 51 -1.87 11.32 -10.73
C PHE A 51 -2.49 9.96 -10.39
N GLY A 52 -3.68 9.69 -10.92
CA GLY A 52 -4.29 8.37 -10.84
C GLY A 52 -3.55 7.39 -11.76
N LEU A 53 -2.98 6.33 -11.18
CA LEU A 53 -2.22 5.29 -11.92
C LEU A 53 -3.07 4.05 -12.25
N ALA A 54 -4.24 3.92 -11.63
CA ALA A 54 -5.10 2.75 -11.77
C ALA A 54 -5.68 2.60 -13.19
N TYR A 55 -5.85 1.34 -13.64
CA TYR A 55 -6.38 0.95 -14.96
C TYR A 55 -7.90 1.17 -15.12
N ARG A 56 -8.42 2.33 -14.72
CA ARG A 56 -9.86 2.61 -14.76
C ARG A 56 -10.44 2.43 -16.17
N ASP A 57 -11.61 1.80 -16.22
CA ASP A 57 -12.32 1.49 -17.47
C ASP A 57 -12.73 2.76 -18.24
N ALA A 58 -12.76 2.58 -19.56
CA ALA A 58 -12.73 3.53 -20.67
C ALA A 58 -13.74 4.69 -20.68
N ALA A 59 -14.63 4.82 -19.70
CA ALA A 59 -15.77 5.74 -19.78
C ALA A 59 -15.46 7.20 -19.43
N SER A 60 -14.34 7.53 -18.76
CA SER A 60 -14.00 8.94 -18.52
C SER A 60 -12.51 9.20 -18.29
N ASN A 61 -11.85 9.68 -19.36
CA ASN A 61 -10.47 10.16 -19.44
C ASN A 61 -9.40 9.08 -19.40
N GLU A 62 -8.69 8.94 -20.53
CA GLU A 62 -7.42 8.21 -20.63
C GLU A 62 -6.48 8.70 -19.52
N ASN A 63 -6.06 7.79 -18.65
CA ASN A 63 -5.12 8.10 -17.57
C ASN A 63 -3.70 8.37 -18.12
N ILE A 64 -2.81 8.87 -17.26
CA ILE A 64 -1.43 9.21 -17.67
C ILE A 64 -0.68 8.01 -18.27
N LEU A 65 -0.89 6.80 -17.75
CA LEU A 65 -0.26 5.58 -18.25
C LEU A 65 -0.70 5.26 -19.69
N MET A 66 -2.00 5.37 -19.95
CA MET A 66 -2.56 5.12 -21.28
C MET A 66 -2.10 6.18 -22.28
N GLN A 67 -2.05 7.46 -21.89
CA GLN A 67 -1.52 8.54 -22.72
C GLN A 67 -0.06 8.28 -23.14
N LEU A 68 0.78 7.86 -22.19
CA LEU A 68 2.18 7.53 -22.47
C LEU A 68 2.30 6.33 -23.42
N PHE A 69 1.45 5.32 -23.26
CA PHE A 69 1.43 4.14 -24.11
C PHE A 69 0.96 4.46 -25.54
N LEU A 70 -0.17 5.16 -25.69
CA LEU A 70 -0.73 5.54 -27.00
C LEU A 70 0.22 6.44 -27.80
N LYS A 71 0.97 7.32 -27.11
CA LYS A 71 2.01 8.17 -27.73
C LYS A 71 3.34 7.46 -27.94
N LYS A 72 3.42 6.14 -27.67
CA LYS A 72 4.64 5.31 -27.81
C LYS A 72 5.84 5.82 -27.00
N ILE A 73 5.58 6.51 -25.89
CA ILE A 73 6.62 6.95 -24.94
C ILE A 73 7.04 5.78 -24.05
N ILE A 74 6.08 4.92 -23.69
CA ILE A 74 6.33 3.63 -23.04
C ILE A 74 5.84 2.50 -23.96
N SER A 75 6.50 1.35 -23.89
CA SER A 75 6.16 0.17 -24.70
C SER A 75 5.15 -0.77 -24.04
N GLU A 76 4.89 -0.59 -22.75
CA GLU A 76 4.07 -1.52 -21.94
C GLU A 76 3.19 -0.75 -20.95
N LYS A 77 2.00 -1.29 -20.66
CA LYS A 77 1.07 -0.74 -19.66
C LYS A 77 1.42 -1.21 -18.25
N THR A 78 2.64 -0.89 -17.83
CA THR A 78 3.21 -1.35 -16.56
C THR A 78 3.51 -0.16 -15.64
N VAL A 79 3.19 -0.33 -14.35
CA VAL A 79 3.53 0.62 -13.28
C VAL A 79 4.28 -0.16 -12.21
N SER A 80 5.51 0.23 -11.90
CA SER A 80 6.28 -0.35 -10.81
C SER A 80 6.57 0.67 -9.71
N ILE A 81 6.46 0.24 -8.46
CA ILE A 81 6.71 1.03 -7.27
C ILE A 81 7.95 0.47 -6.57
N CYS A 82 8.97 1.33 -6.44
CA CYS A 82 10.21 1.04 -5.73
C CYS A 82 10.42 2.03 -4.59
N ALA A 83 10.06 1.68 -3.36
CA ALA A 83 10.18 2.54 -2.19
C ALA A 83 10.83 1.81 -0.99
N PRO A 84 12.08 1.32 -1.10
CA PRO A 84 12.76 0.57 -0.03
C PRO A 84 13.09 1.43 1.22
N SER A 85 12.72 2.71 1.24
CA SER A 85 13.04 3.63 2.32
C SER A 85 12.36 3.24 3.63
N ARG A 86 13.11 3.33 4.74
CA ARG A 86 12.59 3.21 6.11
C ARG A 86 11.60 4.33 6.43
N PRO A 87 10.66 4.12 7.38
CA PRO A 87 9.46 4.95 7.59
C PRO A 87 9.67 6.46 7.81
N LYS A 88 10.89 6.91 8.17
CA LYS A 88 11.16 8.33 8.46
C LYS A 88 11.12 9.26 7.24
N THR A 89 11.47 8.76 6.05
CA THR A 89 11.39 9.52 4.79
C THR A 89 10.90 8.57 3.72
N PHE A 90 9.63 8.67 3.32
CA PHE A 90 9.09 7.83 2.26
C PHE A 90 9.54 8.39 0.91
N THR A 91 10.69 7.95 0.46
CA THR A 91 11.27 8.30 -0.82
C THR A 91 11.31 7.05 -1.68
N GLY A 92 10.77 7.14 -2.89
CA GLY A 92 10.73 6.04 -3.82
C GLY A 92 10.71 6.51 -5.26
N LYS A 93 10.61 5.55 -6.16
CA LYS A 93 10.46 5.76 -7.60
C LYS A 93 9.19 5.09 -8.07
N VAL A 94 8.44 5.80 -8.89
CA VAL A 94 7.42 5.22 -9.77
C VAL A 94 8.07 5.03 -11.13
N ILE A 95 8.06 3.81 -11.63
CA ILE A 95 8.63 3.43 -12.93
C ILE A 95 7.45 3.09 -13.83
N LEU A 96 7.36 3.73 -14.99
CA LEU A 96 6.29 3.50 -15.96
C LEU A 96 6.86 2.81 -17.20
N GLY A 97 6.15 1.82 -17.72
CA GLY A 97 6.62 0.97 -18.83
C GLY A 97 7.53 -0.15 -18.34
N SER A 98 8.59 -0.44 -19.08
CA SER A 98 9.46 -1.58 -18.81
C SER A 98 10.33 -1.38 -17.56
N PHE A 99 10.28 -2.36 -16.65
CA PHE A 99 11.12 -2.40 -15.45
C PHE A 99 12.47 -3.04 -15.75
N LYS A 100 13.56 -2.34 -15.38
CA LYS A 100 14.92 -2.88 -15.38
C LYS A 100 15.37 -3.15 -13.94
N LYS A 101 15.91 -4.34 -13.68
CA LYS A 101 16.28 -4.81 -12.32
C LYS A 101 17.22 -3.84 -11.61
N GLU A 102 18.08 -3.15 -12.35
CA GLU A 102 19.05 -2.17 -11.85
C GLU A 102 18.35 -0.93 -11.24
N GLN A 103 17.12 -0.64 -11.63
CA GLN A 103 16.34 0.49 -11.11
C GLN A 103 15.82 0.23 -9.69
N CYS A 104 15.67 -1.04 -9.31
CA CYS A 104 15.19 -1.44 -7.99
C CYS A 104 15.74 -2.82 -7.58
N PRO A 105 16.77 -2.87 -6.70
CA PRO A 105 17.30 -4.14 -6.21
C PRO A 105 16.28 -4.89 -5.35
N THR A 106 15.90 -6.09 -5.78
CA THR A 106 14.96 -6.99 -5.08
C THR A 106 15.57 -8.36 -4.83
N THR A 107 15.10 -9.08 -3.81
CA THR A 107 15.39 -10.51 -3.62
C THR A 107 14.42 -11.42 -4.39
N PHE A 108 14.83 -12.67 -4.57
CA PHE A 108 13.98 -13.76 -5.06
C PHE A 108 13.49 -14.63 -3.88
N PRO A 109 12.35 -15.34 -4.01
CA PRO A 109 11.51 -15.47 -5.21
C PRO A 109 10.56 -14.29 -5.43
N LYS A 110 10.21 -14.03 -6.70
CA LYS A 110 9.11 -13.13 -7.06
C LYS A 110 7.78 -13.84 -6.88
N ILE A 111 6.77 -13.12 -6.42
CA ILE A 111 5.38 -13.59 -6.30
C ILE A 111 4.59 -12.92 -7.42
N VAL A 112 3.95 -13.70 -8.28
CA VAL A 112 3.07 -13.18 -9.34
C VAL A 112 1.64 -13.58 -9.00
N LEU A 113 0.74 -12.61 -8.92
CA LEU A 113 -0.66 -12.81 -8.57
C LEU A 113 -1.55 -12.19 -9.65
N PRO A 114 -2.67 -12.84 -10.00
CA PRO A 114 -3.69 -12.20 -10.81
C PRO A 114 -4.29 -11.02 -10.05
N MET A 115 -4.63 -9.96 -10.78
CA MET A 115 -5.42 -8.85 -10.25
C MET A 115 -6.88 -9.05 -10.59
N GLU A 116 -7.76 -8.59 -9.70
CA GLU A 116 -9.21 -8.60 -9.95
C GLU A 116 -9.57 -7.53 -10.99
N SER A 117 -10.64 -7.76 -11.76
CA SER A 117 -11.07 -6.89 -12.88
C SER A 117 -11.76 -5.58 -12.43
N SER A 118 -11.23 -4.91 -11.41
CA SER A 118 -11.92 -3.82 -10.70
C SER A 118 -11.50 -2.40 -11.10
N GLY A 119 -10.67 -2.22 -12.12
CA GLY A 119 -10.08 -0.92 -12.48
C GLY A 119 -9.09 -0.35 -11.44
N PHE A 120 -8.95 -0.99 -10.27
CA PHE A 120 -7.96 -0.69 -9.24
C PHE A 120 -6.77 -1.66 -9.31
N PHE A 121 -5.69 -1.31 -8.60
CA PHE A 121 -4.61 -2.26 -8.32
C PHE A 121 -5.02 -3.12 -7.13
N ASN A 122 -5.70 -4.25 -7.37
CA ASN A 122 -6.18 -5.10 -6.28
C ASN A 122 -5.94 -6.59 -6.53
N THR A 123 -5.87 -7.33 -5.43
CA THR A 123 -5.74 -8.80 -5.41
C THR A 123 -6.78 -9.37 -4.45
N ALA A 124 -7.29 -10.57 -4.75
CA ALA A 124 -8.06 -11.36 -3.78
C ALA A 124 -7.28 -11.51 -2.47
N LEU A 125 -7.98 -11.40 -1.34
CA LEU A 125 -7.45 -11.58 0.00
C LEU A 125 -8.27 -12.68 0.69
N LEU A 126 -7.63 -13.81 0.95
CA LEU A 126 -8.28 -14.98 1.54
C LEU A 126 -8.25 -14.92 3.07
N SER A 127 -7.13 -14.50 3.62
CA SER A 127 -6.97 -14.39 5.08
C SER A 127 -5.93 -13.33 5.44
N LEU A 128 -6.07 -12.80 6.66
CA LEU A 128 -5.11 -11.89 7.26
C LEU A 128 -4.81 -12.35 8.68
N GLY A 129 -3.65 -11.98 9.19
CA GLY A 129 -3.24 -12.47 10.49
C GLY A 129 -1.88 -12.01 10.96
N LEU A 130 -1.35 -12.74 11.93
CA LEU A 130 -0.09 -12.47 12.59
C LEU A 130 0.78 -13.71 12.67
N VAL A 131 2.09 -13.53 12.55
CA VAL A 131 3.08 -14.58 12.81
C VAL A 131 4.05 -14.09 13.88
N SER A 132 3.97 -14.69 15.07
CA SER A 132 4.95 -14.44 16.14
C SER A 132 6.36 -14.85 15.69
N SER A 133 7.39 -14.23 16.26
CA SER A 133 8.78 -14.66 16.09
C SER A 133 9.05 -16.08 16.65
N LYS A 134 8.18 -16.58 17.54
CA LYS A 134 8.35 -17.85 18.28
C LYS A 134 7.22 -18.86 18.08
N GLY A 135 6.22 -18.58 17.24
CA GLY A 135 4.95 -19.32 17.27
C GLY A 135 4.29 -19.58 15.92
N GLN A 136 3.14 -20.25 15.99
CA GLN A 136 2.30 -20.56 14.83
C GLN A 136 1.55 -19.32 14.31
N PRO A 137 1.19 -19.29 13.01
CA PRO A 137 0.40 -18.21 12.43
C PRO A 137 -1.02 -18.16 13.01
N PHE A 138 -1.50 -16.96 13.32
CA PHE A 138 -2.87 -16.67 13.73
C PHE A 138 -3.60 -15.99 12.58
N MET A 139 -4.32 -16.75 11.77
CA MET A 139 -4.99 -16.25 10.56
C MET A 139 -6.51 -16.22 10.75
N GLN A 140 -7.13 -15.14 10.32
CA GLN A 140 -8.58 -14.99 10.19
C GLN A 140 -8.95 -14.98 8.70
N GLN A 141 -9.91 -15.82 8.32
CA GLN A 141 -10.47 -15.83 6.96
C GLN A 141 -11.21 -14.52 6.67
N VAL A 142 -11.10 -14.06 5.44
CA VAL A 142 -11.76 -12.85 4.93
C VAL A 142 -12.76 -13.29 3.87
N SER A 143 -14.05 -13.04 4.09
CA SER A 143 -15.08 -13.33 3.08
C SER A 143 -15.01 -12.27 1.99
N ASP A 144 -14.89 -12.71 0.74
CA ASP A 144 -14.88 -11.83 -0.45
C ASP A 144 -13.90 -10.66 -0.33
N GLY A 145 -12.76 -10.93 0.29
CA GLY A 145 -11.77 -9.92 0.64
C GLY A 145 -11.04 -9.38 -0.59
N LEU A 146 -10.93 -8.06 -0.66
CA LEU A 146 -10.08 -7.37 -1.64
C LEU A 146 -9.00 -6.57 -0.92
N ALA A 147 -7.76 -6.79 -1.31
CA ALA A 147 -6.63 -5.96 -0.92
C ALA A 147 -6.28 -5.01 -2.06
N ILE A 148 -6.51 -3.71 -1.86
CA ILE A 148 -6.14 -2.64 -2.79
C ILE A 148 -4.73 -2.16 -2.45
N HIS A 149 -3.85 -2.12 -3.44
CA HIS A 149 -2.48 -1.66 -3.35
C HIS A 149 -2.48 -0.15 -3.59
N ASP A 150 -2.53 0.64 -2.51
CA ASP A 150 -2.84 2.07 -2.56
C ASP A 150 -1.62 2.92 -2.17
N THR A 151 -0.97 3.53 -3.16
CA THR A 151 0.19 4.40 -2.92
C THR A 151 -0.16 5.72 -2.22
N GLY A 152 -1.43 6.11 -2.21
CA GLY A 152 -1.94 7.26 -1.45
C GLY A 152 -2.17 6.94 0.04
N ALA A 153 -2.32 5.67 0.39
CA ALA A 153 -2.52 5.27 1.78
C ALA A 153 -1.20 5.30 2.57
N TYR A 154 -1.11 6.17 3.58
CA TYR A 154 0.09 6.27 4.44
C TYR A 154 0.25 5.09 5.42
N SER A 155 -0.81 4.29 5.58
CA SER A 155 -0.96 3.21 6.57
C SER A 155 -1.58 1.99 5.89
N ILE A 156 -1.67 0.87 6.60
CA ILE A 156 -2.63 -0.17 6.27
C ILE A 156 -3.99 0.22 6.86
N PHE A 157 -5.05 0.19 6.05
CA PHE A 157 -6.43 0.46 6.48
C PHE A 157 -7.26 -0.82 6.40
N LEU A 158 -7.97 -1.13 7.49
CA LEU A 158 -8.68 -2.39 7.68
C LEU A 158 -10.14 -2.13 8.08
N PRO A 159 -11.08 -2.97 7.66
CA PRO A 159 -12.41 -2.99 8.28
C PRO A 159 -12.28 -3.21 9.79
N LYS A 160 -13.12 -2.53 10.57
CA LYS A 160 -13.05 -2.54 12.05
C LYS A 160 -12.91 -3.93 12.69
N PRO A 161 -13.65 -4.99 12.27
CA PRO A 161 -13.51 -6.31 12.88
C PRO A 161 -12.11 -6.92 12.73
N TYR A 162 -11.48 -6.74 11.56
CA TYR A 162 -10.13 -7.24 11.30
C TYR A 162 -9.06 -6.43 12.02
N PHE A 163 -9.26 -5.12 12.12
CA PHE A 163 -8.40 -4.26 12.91
C PHE A 163 -8.40 -4.68 14.40
N GLU A 164 -9.58 -4.83 15.00
CA GLU A 164 -9.74 -5.26 16.39
C GLU A 164 -9.13 -6.65 16.64
N PHE A 165 -9.33 -7.58 15.70
CA PHE A 165 -8.70 -8.90 15.75
C PHE A 165 -7.17 -8.81 15.81
N LEU A 166 -6.55 -8.08 14.88
CA LEU A 166 -5.09 -7.95 14.85
C LEU A 166 -4.56 -7.31 16.13
N LEU A 167 -5.22 -6.27 16.65
CA LEU A 167 -4.77 -5.58 17.86
C LEU A 167 -4.84 -6.44 19.11
N ASN A 168 -5.95 -7.16 19.29
CA ASN A 168 -6.09 -8.09 20.40
C ASN A 168 -5.00 -9.16 20.34
N LYS A 169 -4.76 -9.72 19.14
CA LYS A 169 -3.73 -10.75 18.95
C LYS A 169 -2.31 -10.22 19.11
N ILE A 170 -2.00 -9.00 18.66
CA ILE A 170 -0.70 -8.36 18.93
C ILE A 170 -0.47 -8.26 20.44
N THR A 171 -1.47 -7.79 21.19
CA THR A 171 -1.37 -7.62 22.64
C THR A 171 -1.17 -8.96 23.35
N GLU A 172 -1.94 -9.98 22.98
CA GLU A 172 -1.79 -11.35 23.50
C GLU A 172 -0.40 -11.93 23.22
N ILE A 173 0.09 -11.83 21.97
CA ILE A 173 1.40 -12.34 21.55
C ILE A 173 2.51 -11.65 22.35
N VAL A 174 2.47 -10.31 22.41
CA VAL A 174 3.50 -9.53 23.10
C VAL A 174 3.50 -9.83 24.60
N LYS A 175 2.32 -9.93 25.23
CA LYS A 175 2.20 -10.32 26.65
C LYS A 175 2.79 -11.71 26.88
N LYS A 176 2.46 -12.68 26.04
CA LYS A 176 2.94 -14.07 26.14
C LYS A 176 4.45 -14.17 25.95
N ASP A 177 4.99 -13.50 24.93
CA ASP A 177 6.39 -13.67 24.53
C ASP A 177 7.37 -12.82 25.36
N SER A 178 6.89 -11.74 25.97
CA SER A 178 7.70 -10.82 26.80
C SER A 178 7.39 -10.85 28.30
N GLY A 179 6.24 -11.39 28.70
CA GLY A 179 5.72 -11.34 30.07
C GLY A 179 5.24 -9.95 30.51
N LYS A 180 5.11 -8.95 29.62
CA LYS A 180 4.82 -7.55 29.98
C LYS A 180 3.76 -6.90 29.09
N ASP A 181 2.68 -6.42 29.72
CA ASP A 181 1.62 -5.65 29.04
C ASP A 181 2.07 -4.22 28.65
N SER A 182 3.10 -3.70 29.30
CA SER A 182 3.59 -2.30 29.15
C SER A 182 4.20 -1.95 27.78
N TYR A 183 4.07 -2.82 26.78
CA TYR A 183 4.62 -2.65 25.44
C TYR A 183 3.61 -2.18 24.41
N VAL A 184 2.31 -2.14 24.75
CA VAL A 184 1.24 -1.60 23.89
C VAL A 184 0.49 -0.51 24.66
N LYS A 185 0.17 0.61 24.01
CA LYS A 185 -0.71 1.66 24.56
C LYS A 185 -1.55 2.30 23.45
N VAL A 186 -2.71 2.86 23.80
CA VAL A 186 -3.57 3.63 22.89
C VAL A 186 -3.65 5.08 23.36
N LYS A 187 -3.48 6.04 22.46
CA LYS A 187 -3.67 7.47 22.74
C LYS A 187 -4.29 8.14 21.52
N ASN A 188 -5.42 8.80 21.69
CA ASN A 188 -6.14 9.53 20.63
C ASN A 188 -6.44 8.67 19.39
N GLY A 189 -6.85 7.41 19.58
CA GLY A 189 -7.13 6.47 18.47
C GLY A 189 -5.88 5.92 17.77
N VAL A 190 -4.68 6.42 18.12
CA VAL A 190 -3.41 5.90 17.61
C VAL A 190 -2.85 4.86 18.58
N TRP A 191 -2.42 3.74 18.02
CA TRP A 191 -1.78 2.65 18.76
C TRP A 191 -0.28 2.86 18.78
N TYR A 192 0.33 2.63 19.93
CA TYR A 192 1.76 2.78 20.12
C TYR A 192 2.36 1.52 20.71
N ILE A 193 3.58 1.23 20.28
CA ILE A 193 4.38 0.13 20.76
C ILE A 193 5.65 0.63 21.41
N ARG A 194 6.14 -0.07 22.43
CA ARG A 194 7.38 0.32 23.08
C ARG A 194 8.57 -0.21 22.30
N LYS A 195 9.54 0.65 21.97
CA LYS A 195 10.72 0.31 21.15
C LYS A 195 11.51 -0.89 21.68
N ARG A 196 11.63 -1.02 23.01
CA ARG A 196 12.31 -2.18 23.63
C ARG A 196 11.55 -3.52 23.52
N GLY A 197 10.29 -3.47 23.10
CA GLY A 197 9.45 -4.65 22.90
C GLY A 197 9.49 -5.19 21.47
N TYR A 198 10.23 -4.55 20.55
CA TYR A 198 10.18 -4.79 19.11
C TYR A 198 10.41 -6.26 18.72
N ASP A 199 11.32 -6.94 19.40
CA ASP A 199 11.69 -8.34 19.12
C ASP A 199 10.54 -9.33 19.40
N TYR A 200 9.54 -8.89 20.17
CA TYR A 200 8.34 -9.67 20.49
C TYR A 200 7.16 -9.34 19.57
N PHE A 201 7.28 -8.34 18.68
CA PHE A 201 6.18 -7.97 17.81
C PHE A 201 6.04 -8.93 16.62
N PRO A 202 4.80 -9.37 16.32
CA PRO A 202 4.56 -10.31 15.23
C PRO A 202 4.75 -9.65 13.86
N ARG A 203 4.98 -10.44 12.83
CA ARG A 203 4.83 -9.98 11.44
C ARG A 203 3.35 -9.95 11.08
N LEU A 204 2.89 -8.95 10.34
CA LEU A 204 1.58 -9.01 9.69
C LEU A 204 1.65 -10.03 8.55
N ALA A 205 0.60 -10.82 8.36
CA ALA A 205 0.49 -11.80 7.30
C ALA A 205 -0.77 -11.59 6.48
N PHE A 206 -0.65 -11.65 5.15
CA PHE A 206 -1.78 -11.53 4.22
C PHE A 206 -1.67 -12.64 3.18
N ALA A 207 -2.69 -13.50 3.09
CA ALA A 207 -2.80 -14.53 2.06
C ALA A 207 -3.51 -13.95 0.83
N LEU A 208 -2.73 -13.65 -0.21
CA LEU A 208 -3.21 -12.99 -1.43
C LEU A 208 -3.31 -13.97 -2.60
N GLY A 209 -4.30 -13.77 -3.46
CA GLY A 209 -4.58 -14.57 -4.65
C GLY A 209 -5.74 -15.54 -4.47
N GLU A 210 -5.91 -16.42 -5.45
CA GLU A 210 -7.00 -17.40 -5.47
C GLU A 210 -6.77 -18.55 -4.47
N PRO A 211 -7.83 -19.21 -3.95
CA PRO A 211 -7.71 -20.29 -2.97
C PRO A 211 -6.66 -21.37 -3.32
N THR A 212 -6.60 -21.77 -4.59
CA THR A 212 -5.72 -22.83 -5.11
C THR A 212 -4.29 -22.36 -5.40
N ALA A 213 -4.03 -21.04 -5.49
CA ALA A 213 -2.77 -20.48 -5.96
C ALA A 213 -2.25 -19.30 -5.12
N HIS A 214 -2.74 -19.15 -3.89
CA HIS A 214 -2.39 -18.00 -3.04
C HIS A 214 -0.93 -18.00 -2.57
N ARG A 215 -0.50 -16.82 -2.12
CA ARG A 215 0.79 -16.61 -1.45
C ARG A 215 0.59 -15.77 -0.20
N THR A 216 1.19 -16.21 0.90
CA THR A 216 1.24 -15.41 2.11
C THR A 216 2.42 -14.46 2.05
N ILE A 217 2.14 -13.16 2.08
CA ILE A 217 3.13 -12.11 2.24
C ILE A 217 3.23 -11.71 3.71
N TYR A 218 4.39 -11.18 4.09
CA TYR A 218 4.68 -10.78 5.46
C TYR A 218 5.21 -9.35 5.52
N ILE A 219 4.66 -8.54 6.44
CA ILE A 219 5.14 -7.18 6.70
C ILE A 219 5.76 -7.16 8.09
N PRO A 220 7.10 -6.97 8.22
CA PRO A 220 7.77 -6.91 9.51
C PRO A 220 7.38 -5.66 10.33
N PRO A 221 7.50 -5.71 11.68
CA PRO A 221 7.26 -4.56 12.56
C PRO A 221 8.01 -3.28 12.16
N SER A 222 9.20 -3.41 11.59
CA SER A 222 10.00 -2.29 11.07
C SER A 222 9.31 -1.46 10.00
N HIS A 223 8.31 -2.00 9.31
CA HIS A 223 7.63 -1.36 8.18
C HIS A 223 6.24 -0.81 8.54
N TYR A 224 5.56 -1.40 9.54
CA TYR A 224 4.25 -0.94 9.98
C TYR A 224 4.30 -0.17 11.31
N THR A 225 5.47 0.30 11.72
CA THR A 225 5.64 1.20 12.87
C THR A 225 6.31 2.49 12.40
N HIS A 226 5.89 3.61 12.97
CA HIS A 226 6.31 4.96 12.57
C HIS A 226 6.51 5.85 13.79
N GLN A 227 7.16 7.00 13.60
CA GLN A 227 7.28 8.10 14.58
C GLN A 227 7.40 7.66 16.05
N CYS A 228 8.63 7.53 16.53
CA CYS A 228 8.87 7.25 17.94
C CYS A 228 8.93 8.55 18.75
N ASP A 229 7.96 8.75 19.64
CA ASP A 229 8.01 9.74 20.72
C ASP A 229 8.64 9.09 21.96
N GLY A 230 9.92 9.41 22.18
CA GLY A 230 10.76 8.76 23.20
C GLY A 230 10.84 7.24 22.99
N THR A 231 10.30 6.47 23.94
CA THR A 231 10.33 4.99 23.88
C THR A 231 9.14 4.37 23.15
N TRP A 232 8.21 5.17 22.61
CA TRP A 232 6.94 4.70 22.05
C TRP A 232 6.82 5.06 20.58
N CYS A 233 6.59 4.08 19.72
CA CYS A 233 6.45 4.24 18.27
C CYS A 233 5.01 3.96 17.86
N ALA A 234 4.42 4.83 17.04
CA ALA A 234 3.07 4.64 16.53
C ALA A 234 2.98 3.45 15.56
N LEU A 235 1.80 2.81 15.48
CA LEU A 235 1.49 1.80 14.47
C LEU A 235 0.87 2.45 13.24
N LEU A 236 1.31 2.03 12.06
CA LEU A 236 0.72 2.32 10.76
C LEU A 236 -0.37 1.28 10.44
N LEU A 237 -1.32 1.15 11.36
CA LEU A 237 -2.52 0.33 11.24
C LEU A 237 -3.71 1.18 11.67
N HIS A 238 -4.72 1.31 10.80
CA HIS A 238 -5.92 2.09 11.05
C HIS A 238 -7.16 1.29 10.66
N HIS A 239 -8.28 1.61 11.29
CA HIS A 239 -9.58 1.17 10.81
C HIS A 239 -10.30 2.28 10.06
N TYR A 240 -11.26 1.88 9.23
CA TYR A 240 -12.16 2.75 8.49
C TYR A 240 -13.45 1.99 8.16
N ASN A 241 -14.46 2.70 7.65
CA ASN A 241 -15.82 2.18 7.47
C ASN A 241 -16.06 1.49 6.12
N LEU A 242 -15.01 1.11 5.40
CA LEU A 242 -15.12 0.43 4.11
C LEU A 242 -14.80 -1.07 4.24
N PRO A 243 -15.46 -1.93 3.46
CA PRO A 243 -15.29 -3.39 3.54
C PRO A 243 -14.02 -3.90 2.85
N ARG A 244 -13.19 -3.02 2.30
CA ARG A 244 -11.95 -3.37 1.58
C ARG A 244 -10.73 -3.18 2.48
N ILE A 245 -9.59 -3.74 2.11
CA ILE A 245 -8.31 -3.48 2.80
C ILE A 245 -7.43 -2.63 1.91
N LEU A 246 -6.84 -1.56 2.45
CA LEU A 246 -5.84 -0.76 1.75
C LEU A 246 -4.45 -1.14 2.24
N LEU A 247 -3.64 -1.69 1.34
CA LEU A 247 -2.22 -1.95 1.54
C LEU A 247 -1.44 -0.69 1.12
N GLY A 248 -1.16 0.17 2.10
CA GLY A 248 -0.45 1.42 1.89
C GLY A 248 1.06 1.35 2.09
N ARG A 249 1.66 2.45 2.54
CA ARG A 249 3.11 2.61 2.75
C ARG A 249 3.82 1.42 3.42
N PRO A 250 3.32 0.79 4.50
CA PRO A 250 3.99 -0.37 5.09
C PRO A 250 4.24 -1.52 4.09
N PHE A 251 3.30 -1.73 3.17
CA PHE A 251 3.42 -2.72 2.12
C PHE A 251 4.48 -2.31 1.07
N PHE A 252 4.39 -1.10 0.53
CA PHE A 252 5.33 -0.59 -0.50
C PHE A 252 6.75 -0.33 0.02
N THR A 253 6.96 -0.28 1.33
CA THR A 253 8.31 -0.25 1.91
C THR A 253 8.88 -1.63 2.17
N THR A 254 8.05 -2.66 2.15
CA THR A 254 8.47 -4.07 2.32
C THR A 254 8.70 -4.74 0.97
N TYR A 255 7.84 -4.43 -0.01
CA TYR A 255 7.82 -5.08 -1.31
C TYR A 255 7.95 -4.06 -2.45
N PHE A 256 8.81 -4.39 -3.40
CA PHE A 256 8.64 -3.93 -4.78
C PHE A 256 7.32 -4.48 -5.31
N SER A 257 6.57 -3.63 -6.03
CA SER A 257 5.30 -4.00 -6.65
C SER A 257 5.31 -3.55 -8.10
N SER A 258 5.00 -4.44 -9.03
CA SER A 258 4.82 -4.12 -10.44
C SER A 258 3.45 -4.57 -10.92
N PHE A 259 2.64 -3.64 -11.35
CA PHE A 259 1.31 -3.85 -11.91
C PHE A 259 1.46 -3.83 -13.43
N ALA A 260 0.98 -4.87 -14.12
CA ALA A 260 1.08 -4.97 -15.57
C ALA A 260 -0.27 -5.40 -16.15
N GLU A 261 -0.64 -4.81 -17.29
CA GLU A 261 -1.79 -5.20 -18.09
C GLU A 261 -1.31 -5.70 -19.47
N ALA A 262 -1.59 -6.97 -19.77
CA ALA A 262 -1.29 -7.59 -21.05
C ALA A 262 -2.23 -7.12 -22.17
N GLU A 263 -1.91 -7.48 -23.42
CA GLU A 263 -2.73 -7.14 -24.59
C GLU A 263 -4.13 -7.78 -24.55
N ASP A 264 -4.22 -8.98 -23.99
CA ASP A 264 -5.49 -9.70 -23.78
C ASP A 264 -6.30 -9.16 -22.57
N GLY A 265 -5.86 -8.06 -21.96
CA GLY A 265 -6.52 -7.42 -20.83
C GLY A 265 -6.25 -8.07 -19.48
N ARG A 266 -5.50 -9.20 -19.42
CA ARG A 266 -5.14 -9.79 -18.13
C ARG A 266 -4.24 -8.86 -17.34
N ARG A 267 -4.56 -8.68 -16.07
CA ARG A 267 -3.82 -7.82 -15.14
C ARG A 267 -3.12 -8.67 -14.08
N THR A 268 -1.88 -8.34 -13.79
CA THR A 268 -1.08 -9.05 -12.78
C THR A 268 -0.33 -8.08 -11.89
N VAL A 269 -0.09 -8.50 -10.65
CA VAL A 269 0.87 -7.86 -9.77
C VAL A 269 2.03 -8.80 -9.51
N THR A 270 3.25 -8.29 -9.70
CA THR A 270 4.49 -8.95 -9.32
C THR A 270 5.03 -8.29 -8.07
N LEU A 271 5.22 -9.08 -7.02
CA LEU A 271 5.78 -8.65 -5.74
C LEU A 271 7.18 -9.26 -5.54
N ALA A 272 8.10 -8.47 -5.01
CA ALA A 272 9.42 -8.94 -4.63
C ALA A 272 9.91 -8.20 -3.37
N PRO A 273 10.38 -8.88 -2.32
CA PRO A 273 10.91 -8.18 -1.16
C PRO A 273 12.14 -7.34 -1.53
N TYR A 274 12.34 -6.22 -0.84
CA TYR A 274 13.60 -5.48 -0.93
C TYR A 274 14.72 -6.20 -0.15
N GLY A 275 15.98 -5.88 -0.49
CA GLY A 275 17.15 -6.34 0.25
C GLY A 275 18.00 -7.39 -0.48
N LYS A 276 19.15 -7.73 0.11
CA LYS A 276 19.99 -8.90 -0.22
C LYS A 276 19.59 -10.06 0.71
N LYS A 277 19.87 -11.32 0.35
CA LYS A 277 19.71 -12.47 1.27
C LYS A 277 20.37 -12.12 2.61
N GLU A 278 19.59 -11.87 3.67
CA GLU A 278 20.12 -11.83 5.03
C GLU A 278 20.45 -13.29 5.42
N GLY A 279 21.74 -13.62 5.54
CA GLY A 279 22.18 -14.97 5.90
C GLY A 279 23.55 -15.44 5.38
N GLN A 280 24.55 -14.56 5.24
CA GLN A 280 25.97 -14.92 5.21
C GLN A 280 26.78 -13.84 5.93
N GLU A 281 26.62 -13.79 7.26
CA GLU A 281 27.65 -13.37 8.23
C GLU A 281 27.49 -14.28 9.46
#